data_AF-A0A1I7TQ96-F1
#
_entry.id   AF-A0A1I7TQ96-F1
#
_cell.length_a   1.000
_cell.length_b   1.000
_cell.length_c   1.000
_cell.angle_alpha   90.00
_cell.angle_beta   90.00
_cell.angle_gamma   90.00
#
_symmetry.space_group_name_H-M   'P 1'
#
loop_
_entity.id
_entity.type
_entity.pdbx_description
1 polymer ?
#
loop_
_entity_poly.entity_id
_entity_poly.type
_entity_poly.pdbx_seq_one_letter_code
_entity_poly.pdbx_strand_id
1 'polypeptide(L)'
;MVVLTLREMTTWFDVTVFELWIHFGATIISSILLCLKFHDVINISYMWVASPLFIGLAFVVYFVFIIFLRSCVEYKDYRSPTLKFVLNLYRLTCITLFIYSVVDKISGELEKSEVANRNSYGMVFLPMWFLLGSWGLQMCRTSNT
;
A
#
# COMPACT_ATOMS: atom_id res chain seq x y z
N MET A 1 2.15 -2.81 -28.52
CA MET A 1 2.18 -2.14 -27.19
C MET A 1 0.81 -2.39 -26.58
N VAL A 2 0.73 -3.36 -25.66
CA VAL A 2 -0.54 -3.66 -24.98
C VAL A 2 -0.76 -2.55 -23.96
N VAL A 3 -1.66 -1.62 -24.28
CA VAL A 3 -2.11 -0.63 -23.31
C VAL A 3 -3.05 -1.39 -22.38
N LEU A 4 -2.56 -1.72 -21.18
CA LEU A 4 -3.40 -2.30 -20.13
C LEU A 4 -4.54 -1.33 -19.84
N THR A 5 -5.77 -1.78 -20.03
CA THR A 5 -6.92 -0.95 -19.72
C THR A 5 -7.07 -0.84 -18.20
N LEU A 6 -7.59 0.29 -17.74
CA LEU A 6 -7.83 0.52 -16.30
C LEU A 6 -8.74 -0.57 -15.70
N ARG A 7 -9.64 -1.12 -16.53
CA ARG A 7 -10.50 -2.26 -16.19
C ARG A 7 -9.68 -3.53 -15.95
N GLU A 8 -8.79 -3.91 -16.85
CA GLU A 8 -7.91 -5.08 -16.68
C GLU A 8 -7.04 -4.93 -15.44
N MET A 9 -6.47 -3.74 -15.20
CA MET A 9 -5.66 -3.47 -14.01
C MET A 9 -6.47 -3.67 -12.71
N THR A 10 -7.67 -3.08 -12.61
CA THR A 10 -8.53 -3.25 -11.43
C THR A 10 -8.96 -4.70 -11.21
N THR A 11 -9.12 -5.47 -12.28
CA THR A 11 -9.53 -6.88 -12.23
C THR A 11 -8.39 -7.79 -11.79
N TRP A 12 -7.16 -7.50 -12.23
CA TRP A 12 -5.97 -8.29 -11.88
C TRP A 12 -5.51 -8.08 -10.44
N PHE A 13 -5.60 -6.85 -9.94
CA PHE A 13 -5.18 -6.53 -8.57
C PHE A 13 -6.30 -6.66 -7.53
N ASP A 14 -7.55 -6.89 -7.97
CA ASP A 14 -8.76 -6.85 -7.15
C ASP A 14 -8.82 -5.55 -6.30
N VAL A 15 -8.50 -4.43 -6.95
CA VAL A 15 -8.42 -3.08 -6.36
C VAL A 15 -9.51 -2.22 -6.99
N THR A 16 -10.23 -1.47 -6.16
CA THR A 16 -11.24 -0.54 -6.67
C THR A 16 -10.59 0.73 -7.24
N VAL A 17 -11.24 1.36 -8.21
CA VAL A 17 -10.79 2.66 -8.75
C VAL A 17 -10.67 3.71 -7.64
N PHE A 18 -11.54 3.64 -6.63
CA PHE A 18 -11.52 4.53 -5.48
C PHE A 18 -10.25 4.36 -4.62
N GLU A 19 -9.85 3.12 -4.32
CA GLU A 19 -8.60 2.82 -3.62
C GLU A 19 -7.38 3.39 -4.36
N LEU A 20 -7.36 3.23 -5.69
CA LEU A 20 -6.30 3.77 -6.53
C LEU A 20 -6.22 5.30 -6.43
N TRP A 21 -7.36 5.98 -6.46
CA TRP A 21 -7.43 7.44 -6.33
C TRP A 21 -6.93 7.93 -4.98
N ILE A 22 -7.28 7.25 -3.88
CA ILE A 22 -6.79 7.60 -2.54
C ILE A 22 -5.26 7.45 -2.49
N HIS A 23 -4.72 6.33 -2.97
CA HIS A 23 -3.28 6.11 -2.99
C HIS A 23 -2.55 7.12 -3.87
N PHE A 24 -3.12 7.46 -5.02
CA PHE A 24 -2.57 8.47 -5.92
C PHE A 24 -2.53 9.84 -5.25
N GLY A 25 -3.63 10.29 -4.63
CA GLY A 25 -3.69 11.55 -3.91
C GLY A 25 -2.71 11.61 -2.74
N ALA A 26 -2.65 10.55 -1.94
CA ALA A 26 -1.70 10.42 -0.84
C ALA A 26 -0.23 10.50 -1.31
N THR A 27 0.08 9.90 -2.47
CA THR A 27 1.43 9.91 -3.05
C THR A 27 1.83 11.30 -3.52
N ILE A 28 0.91 12.06 -4.13
CA ILE A 28 1.18 13.45 -4.54
C ILE A 28 1.48 14.31 -3.33
N ILE A 29 0.65 14.25 -2.28
CA ILE A 29 0.85 15.06 -1.07
C ILE A 29 2.17 14.70 -0.39
N SER A 30 2.47 13.40 -0.26
CA SER A 30 3.73 12.91 0.30
C SER A 30 4.95 13.37 -0.52
N SER A 31 4.85 13.33 -1.85
CA SER A 31 5.92 13.80 -2.74
C SER A 31 6.20 15.30 -2.60
N ILE A 32 5.15 16.12 -2.46
CA ILE A 32 5.30 17.57 -2.22
C ILE A 32 5.99 17.80 -0.86
N LEU A 33 5.55 17.12 0.20
CA LEU A 33 6.17 17.22 1.53
C LEU A 33 7.64 16.77 1.52
N LEU A 34 7.95 15.71 0.77
CA LEU A 34 9.31 15.21 0.62
C LEU A 34 10.20 16.24 -0.08
N CYS A 35 9.71 16.87 -1.15
CA CYS A 35 10.42 17.93 -1.85
C CYS A 35 10.70 19.12 -0.93
N LEU A 36 9.68 19.58 -0.18
CA LEU A 36 9.83 20.69 0.77
C LEU A 36 10.83 20.38 1.88
N LYS A 37 10.84 19.14 2.39
CA LYS A 37 11.82 18.69 3.39
C LYS A 37 13.23 18.61 2.80
N PHE A 38 13.38 18.11 1.58
CA PHE A 38 14.68 17.97 0.92
C PHE A 38 15.35 19.32 0.62
N HIS A 39 14.55 20.35 0.35
CA HIS A 39 15.03 21.73 0.17
C HIS A 39 15.15 22.52 1.48
N ASP A 40 15.06 21.86 2.65
CA ASP A 40 15.11 22.48 3.99
C ASP A 40 14.12 23.64 4.20
N VAL A 41 13.02 23.69 3.44
CA VAL A 41 11.97 24.71 3.60
C VAL A 41 11.16 24.46 4.88
N ILE A 42 11.01 23.18 5.25
CA ILE A 42 10.28 22.75 6.44
C ILE A 42 11.13 21.77 7.27
N ASN A 43 11.22 22.01 8.57
CA ASN A 43 11.92 21.12 9.50
C ASN A 43 10.95 20.13 10.15
N ILE A 44 10.53 19.13 9.38
CA ILE A 44 9.68 18.02 9.84
C ILE A 44 10.43 16.69 9.74
N SER A 45 10.08 15.68 10.54
CA SER A 45 10.67 14.35 10.41
C SER A 45 10.13 13.62 9.17
N TYR A 46 10.91 12.70 8.60
CA TYR A 46 10.48 11.85 7.48
C TYR A 46 9.23 11.02 7.77
N MET A 47 8.94 10.71 9.04
CA MET A 47 7.69 10.07 9.43
C MET A 47 6.47 10.96 9.16
N TRP A 48 6.60 12.29 9.33
CA TRP A 48 5.55 13.26 9.00
C TRP A 48 5.40 13.43 7.49
N VAL A 49 6.49 13.35 6.73
CA VAL A 49 6.46 13.34 5.27
C VAL A 49 5.63 12.15 4.74
N ALA A 50 5.79 10.98 5.36
CA ALA A 50 5.05 9.77 4.98
C ALA A 50 3.62 9.71 5.54
N SER A 51 3.22 10.62 6.44
CA SER A 51 1.89 10.62 7.06
C SER A 51 0.71 10.59 6.07
N PRO A 52 0.73 11.27 4.90
CA PRO A 52 -0.38 11.19 3.96
C PRO A 52 -0.56 9.77 3.38
N LEU A 53 0.53 9.01 3.23
CA LEU A 53 0.48 7.62 2.76
C LEU A 53 -0.20 6.72 3.78
N PHE A 54 0.11 6.88 5.08
CA PHE A 54 -0.53 6.12 6.15
C PHE A 54 -2.01 6.49 6.31
N ILE A 55 -2.34 7.77 6.19
CA ILE A 55 -3.73 8.25 6.23
C ILE A 55 -4.52 7.66 5.07
N GLY A 56 -3.98 7.70 3.85
CA GLY A 56 -4.60 7.09 2.68
C GLY A 56 -4.85 5.58 2.87
N LEU A 57 -3.87 4.87 3.44
CA LEU A 57 -4.00 3.45 3.73
C LEU A 57 -5.08 3.16 4.79
N ALA A 58 -5.18 3.99 5.83
CA ALA A 58 -6.22 3.87 6.85
C ALA A 58 -7.63 4.08 6.26
N PHE A 59 -7.80 5.06 5.36
CA PHE A 59 -9.06 5.24 4.64
C PHE A 59 -9.44 4.02 3.80
N VAL A 60 -8.47 3.41 3.12
CA VAL A 60 -8.72 2.19 2.33
C VAL A 60 -9.12 1.01 3.23
N VAL A 61 -8.44 0.78 4.35
CA VAL A 61 -8.82 -0.27 5.32
C VAL A 61 -10.24 -0.05 5.83
N TYR A 62 -10.59 1.19 6.17
CA TYR A 62 -11.92 1.56 6.64
C TYR A 62 -12.99 1.28 5.57
N PHE A 63 -12.73 1.63 4.32
CA PHE A 63 -13.64 1.38 3.21
C PHE A 63 -13.86 -0.12 2.97
N VAL A 64 -12.78 -0.91 2.96
CA VAL A 64 -12.83 -2.37 2.82
C VAL A 64 -13.61 -3.01 3.98
N PHE A 65 -13.47 -2.48 5.19
CA PHE A 65 -14.23 -2.92 6.36
C PHE A 65 -15.73 -2.65 6.25
N ILE A 66 -16.13 -1.47 5.74
CA ILE A 66 -17.55 -1.16 5.52
C ILE A 66 -18.17 -2.10 4.49
N ILE A 67 -17.47 -2.36 3.38
CA ILE A 67 -17.95 -3.30 2.34
C ILE A 67 -18.13 -4.69 2.93
N PHE A 68 -17.18 -5.15 3.74
CA PHE A 68 -17.26 -6.43 4.42
C PHE A 68 -18.49 -6.52 5.34
N LEU A 69 -18.70 -5.51 6.19
CA LEU A 69 -19.89 -5.44 7.06
C LEU A 69 -21.19 -5.49 6.25
N ARG A 70 -21.26 -4.74 5.15
CA ARG A 70 -22.42 -4.74 4.26
C ARG A 70 -22.68 -6.12 3.66
N SER A 71 -21.63 -6.81 3.19
CA SER A 71 -21.75 -8.19 2.70
C SER A 71 -22.28 -9.14 3.78
N CYS A 72 -21.80 -9.04 5.01
CA CYS A 72 -22.24 -9.91 6.10
C CYS A 72 -23.68 -9.64 6.56
N VAL A 73 -24.09 -8.37 6.64
CA VAL A 73 -25.41 -7.97 7.17
C VAL A 73 -26.51 -8.12 6.11
N GLU A 74 -26.26 -7.64 4.89
CA GLU A 74 -27.30 -7.51 3.86
C GLU A 74 -27.49 -8.80 3.05
N TYR A 75 -26.39 -9.50 2.73
CA TYR A 75 -26.41 -10.67 1.85
C TYR A 75 -26.38 -12.01 2.60
N LYS A 76 -26.15 -12.01 3.93
CA LYS A 76 -25.97 -13.22 4.78
C LYS A 76 -24.93 -14.22 4.24
N ASP A 77 -24.06 -13.78 3.33
CA ASP A 77 -23.01 -14.58 2.73
C ASP A 77 -21.71 -14.33 3.48
N TYR A 78 -21.17 -15.36 4.14
CA TYR A 78 -19.99 -15.22 4.99
C TYR A 78 -18.71 -15.73 4.33
N ARG A 79 -18.77 -16.83 3.56
CA ARG A 79 -17.54 -17.55 3.16
C ARG A 79 -16.73 -16.84 2.07
N SER A 80 -17.39 -16.39 1.01
CA SER A 80 -16.71 -15.73 -0.13
C SER A 80 -16.22 -14.31 0.23
N PRO A 81 -17.02 -13.45 0.90
CA PRO A 81 -16.59 -12.09 1.25
C PRO A 81 -15.48 -12.05 2.32
N THR A 82 -15.48 -12.99 3.27
CA THR A 82 -14.44 -13.06 4.31
C THR A 82 -13.07 -13.36 3.72
N LEU A 83 -12.97 -14.27 2.75
CA LEU A 83 -11.70 -14.57 2.09
C LEU A 83 -11.15 -13.35 1.34
N LYS A 84 -12.01 -12.64 0.60
CA LYS A 84 -11.63 -11.40 -0.08
C LYS A 84 -11.18 -10.31 0.89
N PHE A 85 -11.91 -10.13 1.99
CA PHE A 85 -11.56 -9.18 3.03
C PHE A 85 -10.18 -9.48 3.66
N VAL A 86 -9.92 -10.75 4.01
CA VAL A 86 -8.63 -11.17 4.57
C VAL A 86 -7.49 -10.96 3.57
N LEU A 87 -7.69 -11.27 2.29
CA LEU A 87 -6.68 -11.04 1.25
C LEU A 87 -6.40 -9.54 1.05
N ASN A 88 -7.43 -8.70 1.06
CA ASN A 88 -7.26 -7.25 0.97
C ASN A 88 -6.56 -6.68 2.21
N LEU A 89 -6.89 -7.14 3.42
CA LEU A 89 -6.18 -6.76 4.63
C LEU A 89 -4.71 -7.21 4.61
N TYR A 90 -4.43 -8.43 4.15
CA TYR A 90 -3.06 -8.92 3.98
C TYR A 90 -2.26 -8.00 3.04
N ARG A 91 -2.85 -7.70 1.87
CA ARG A 91 -2.25 -6.77 0.89
C ARG A 91 -1.92 -5.42 1.52
N LEU A 92 -2.89 -4.81 2.20
CA LEU A 92 -2.73 -3.51 2.84
C LEU A 92 -1.67 -3.55 3.94
N THR A 93 -1.63 -4.61 4.74
CA THR A 93 -0.64 -4.81 5.80
C THR A 93 0.79 -4.89 5.24
N CYS A 94 1.00 -5.63 4.15
CA CYS A 94 2.30 -5.70 3.49
C CYS A 94 2.74 -4.33 2.94
N ILE A 95 1.80 -3.54 2.41
CA ILE A 95 2.08 -2.16 1.96
C ILE A 95 2.45 -1.27 3.15
N THR A 96 1.72 -1.35 4.28
CA THR A 96 2.07 -0.59 5.50
C THR A 96 3.48 -0.91 5.98
N LEU A 97 3.81 -2.20 6.06
CA LEU A 97 5.11 -2.68 6.53
C LEU A 97 6.24 -2.22 5.61
N PHE A 98 6.00 -2.24 4.30
CA PHE A 98 6.95 -1.72 3.32
C PHE A 98 7.20 -0.22 3.51
N ILE A 99 6.14 0.60 3.55
CA ILE A 99 6.26 2.05 3.74
C ILE A 99 6.96 2.37 5.06
N TYR A 100 6.57 1.71 6.15
CA TYR A 100 7.20 1.87 7.45
C TYR A 100 8.69 1.54 7.41
N SER A 101 9.07 0.39 6.84
CA SER A 101 10.47 -0.05 6.75
C SER A 101 11.33 0.91 5.90
N VAL A 102 10.77 1.42 4.80
CA VAL A 102 11.45 2.41 3.95
C VAL A 102 11.65 3.73 4.69
N VAL A 103 10.62 4.23 5.37
CA VAL A 103 10.69 5.50 6.10
C VAL A 103 11.64 5.41 7.29
N ASP A 104 11.60 4.32 8.05
CA ASP A 104 12.53 4.08 9.17
C ASP A 104 13.98 4.04 8.68
N LYS A 105 14.23 3.36 7.56
CA LYS A 105 15.55 3.30 6.93
C LYS A 105 16.04 4.67 6.45
N ILE A 106 15.19 5.43 5.75
CA ILE A 106 15.52 6.80 5.28
C ILE A 106 15.79 7.72 6.47
N SER A 107 14.95 7.66 7.50
CA SER A 107 15.11 8.48 8.71
C SER A 107 16.43 8.18 9.43
N GLY A 108 16.78 6.90 9.57
CA GLY A 108 18.03 6.46 10.19
C GLY A 108 19.27 6.90 9.41
N GLU A 109 19.23 6.82 8.08
CA GLU A 109 20.37 7.18 7.22
C GLU A 109 20.55 8.69 7.07
N LEU A 110 19.47 9.48 6.94
CA LEU A 110 19.56 10.93 6.71
C LEU A 110 19.55 11.77 8.00
N GLU A 111 18.79 11.42 9.04
CA GLU A 111 18.69 12.27 10.25
C GLU A 111 19.74 11.93 11.31
N LYS A 112 20.12 10.66 11.42
CA LYS A 112 20.97 10.20 12.54
C LYS A 112 22.43 9.96 12.17
N SER A 113 22.78 9.96 10.87
CA SER A 113 24.12 9.60 10.37
C SER A 113 24.67 8.32 11.02
N GLU A 114 23.78 7.43 11.48
CA GLU A 114 24.15 6.16 12.07
C GLU A 114 24.59 5.27 10.92
N VAL A 115 25.87 4.88 10.95
CA VAL A 115 26.50 4.00 9.96
C VAL A 115 25.61 2.78 9.75
N ALA A 116 24.87 2.80 8.64
CA ALA A 116 24.07 1.72 8.09
C ALA A 116 23.30 0.90 9.15
N ASN A 117 22.04 1.26 9.42
CA ASN A 117 21.08 0.32 10.01
C ASN A 117 21.25 -1.04 9.31
N ARG A 118 21.69 -2.06 10.05
CA ARG A 118 22.23 -3.35 9.56
C ARG A 118 21.20 -4.21 8.81
N ASN A 119 19.96 -3.74 8.70
CA ASN A 119 19.00 -4.35 7.80
C ASN A 119 19.42 -4.11 6.35
N SER A 120 19.84 -5.21 5.71
CA SER A 120 20.11 -5.24 4.27
C SER A 120 18.89 -4.70 3.51
N TYR A 121 19.11 -3.98 2.42
CA TYR A 121 18.05 -3.51 1.53
C TYR A 121 17.07 -4.64 1.18
N GLY A 122 17.54 -5.89 1.09
CA GLY A 122 16.69 -7.07 0.89
C GLY A 122 15.60 -7.27 1.95
N MET A 123 15.85 -6.93 3.23
CA MET A 123 14.83 -7.02 4.29
C MET A 123 13.77 -5.93 4.17
N VAL A 124 14.14 -4.73 3.72
CA VAL A 124 13.17 -3.63 3.51
C VAL A 124 12.21 -3.98 2.38
N PHE A 125 12.69 -4.64 1.32
CA PHE A 125 11.86 -5.05 0.18
C PHE A 125 11.09 -6.36 0.38
N LEU A 126 11.34 -7.14 1.45
CA LEU A 126 10.67 -8.42 1.70
C LEU A 126 9.13 -8.37 1.59
N PRO A 127 8.44 -7.41 2.22
CA PRO A 127 6.98 -7.31 2.09
C PRO A 127 6.52 -7.10 0.65
N MET A 128 7.32 -6.39 -0.16
CA MET A 128 7.02 -6.16 -1.56
C MET A 128 7.22 -7.41 -2.42
N TRP A 129 8.23 -8.23 -2.13
CA TRP A 129 8.42 -9.52 -2.79
C TRP A 129 7.25 -10.47 -2.52
N PHE A 130 6.76 -10.53 -1.28
CA PHE A 130 5.58 -11.33 -0.95
C PHE A 130 4.33 -10.84 -1.68
N LEU A 131 4.11 -9.53 -1.75
CA LEU A 131 3.03 -8.94 -2.51
C LEU A 131 3.10 -9.30 -4.00
N LEU A 132 4.26 -9.12 -4.63
CA LEU A 132 4.47 -9.43 -6.04
C LEU A 132 4.25 -10.91 -6.35
N GLY A 133 4.73 -11.81 -5.47
CA GLY A 133 4.45 -13.25 -5.58
C GLY A 133 2.96 -13.56 -5.50
N SER A 134 2.25 -12.94 -4.54
CA SER A 134 0.81 -13.13 -4.39
C SER A 134 0.00 -12.63 -5.59
N TRP A 135 0.40 -11.49 -6.17
CA TRP A 135 -0.23 -10.94 -7.38
C TRP A 135 0.09 -11.75 -8.63
N GLY A 136 1.31 -12.27 -8.76
CA GLY A 136 1.65 -13.18 -9.86
C GLY A 136 0.76 -14.41 -9.89
N LEU A 137 0.50 -15.03 -8.74
CA LEU A 137 -0.43 -16.17 -8.64
C LEU A 137 -1.88 -15.79 -8.96
N GLN A 138 -2.34 -14.60 -8.54
CA GLN A 138 -3.68 -14.10 -8.84
C GLN A 138 -3.88 -13.79 -10.33
N MET A 139 -2.88 -13.20 -10.98
CA MET A 139 -2.89 -12.92 -12.42
C MET A 139 -2.95 -14.22 -13.25
N CYS A 140 -2.16 -15.23 -12.89
CA CYS A 140 -2.21 -16.54 -13.55
C CYS A 140 -3.59 -17.21 -13.42
N ARG A 141 -4.27 -17.04 -12.27
CA ARG A 141 -5.61 -17.59 -12.05
C ARG A 141 -6.68 -16.86 -12.85
N THR A 142 -6.58 -15.53 -12.99
CA THR A 142 -7.56 -14.71 -13.71
C THR A 142 -7.40 -14.76 -15.23
N SER A 143 -6.19 -15.04 -15.75
CA SER A 143 -5.94 -15.25 -17.18
C SER A 143 -6.39 -16.62 -17.70
N ASN A 144 -6.60 -17.60 -16.81
CA ASN A 144 -7.01 -18.97 -17.18
C ASN A 144 -8.54 -19.18 -17.17
N THR A 145 -9.31 -18.12 -16.94
CA THR A 145 -10.79 -18.06 -17.01
C THR A 145 -11.22 -17.13 -18.12
#